data_AF-A0A7V9HJT0-F1
#
_entry.id   AF-A0A7V9HJT0-F1
#
_cell.length_a   1.000
_cell.length_b   1.000
_cell.length_c   1.000
_cell.angle_alpha   90.00
_cell.angle_beta   90.00
_cell.angle_gamma   90.00
#
_symmetry.space_group_name_H-M   'P 1'
#
loop_
_entity.id
_entity.type
_entity.pdbx_description
1 polymer ?
#
loop_
_entity_poly.entity_id
_entity_poly.type
_entity_poly.pdbx_seq_one_letter_code
_entity_poly.pdbx_strand_id
1 'polypeptide(L)'
;MVLQQEKQTVRFAGSPKDRELAARVFDLVLIHARFMSDTAPVRISLASIAEFLDQRSTPASIDELRAALAASPKVFALEQIDDETVLLTSRAGQVPSLVAAPSRHTFAQRFMTPLPKPERPAQPVRERPRVYPAWATLPSILEGGDEEEDFDFGPELDGDEPAAASAELIEIVPEPVVTETSEPEAAVIIEAEPAIPPARTITLPVAAPTDVTGVDDLELATAIQQRLGADARVANFGEHWMMEDRVPRLSRGDLRRLKDYLQEREQPLTDDDLSQVVLGVRPGTAEFELTRFATNFRLSREHREFEFVGTTNQRFWTTSGLPAIGTTRRKPNELGTDYRFLLEELAAEPAYRSLPAIDHTLTFYEYVHGLLPYDARLQALLPAPLVPNQRSAVLTFECPQSFTTYLVELRYPTPNRGGYILGLDDFYTDHLVPGALISISRTENDGHYRVEFIAESDENARLLELDERRTPRYVFRPTSFRCGVDPKTLLTEEKFGRFNGEKPVDEKIRRRPESVVAVTFERVGDSSEGNLSAEFATLLAGVNVERPISATLLRTVLENDDSGAFSRDPEKEDAYTYVPGNTP
;
A
#
# COMPACT_ATOMS: atom_id res chain seq x y z
N MET A 1 31.69 -7.45 -12.05
CA MET A 1 32.26 -7.02 -13.35
C MET A 1 31.48 -5.79 -13.77
N VAL A 2 32.00 -4.59 -13.56
CA VAL A 2 31.29 -3.34 -13.89
C VAL A 2 31.32 -3.22 -15.42
N LEU A 3 30.15 -3.30 -16.05
CA LEU A 3 30.00 -2.99 -17.47
C LEU A 3 30.43 -1.52 -17.66
N GLN A 4 31.61 -1.36 -18.24
CA GLN A 4 32.12 -0.08 -18.69
C GLN A 4 31.14 0.41 -19.76
N GLN A 5 30.30 1.39 -19.41
CA GLN A 5 29.35 1.99 -20.35
C GLN A 5 30.13 2.46 -21.59
N GLU A 6 29.84 1.87 -22.74
CA GLU A 6 30.35 2.34 -24.02
C GLU A 6 29.93 3.80 -24.20
N LYS A 7 30.91 4.69 -24.24
CA LYS A 7 30.70 6.13 -24.45
C LYS A 7 30.09 6.29 -25.84
N GLN A 8 28.79 6.55 -25.93
CA GLN A 8 28.12 6.77 -27.22
C GLN A 8 28.78 7.95 -27.95
N THR A 9 29.26 7.70 -29.17
CA THR A 9 29.99 8.71 -29.96
C THR A 9 29.00 9.55 -30.77
N VAL A 10 28.52 10.66 -30.19
CA VAL A 10 27.66 11.63 -30.89
C VAL A 10 28.50 12.45 -31.87
N ARG A 11 28.01 12.65 -33.11
CA ARG A 11 28.69 13.44 -34.15
C ARG A 11 28.07 14.82 -34.29
N PHE A 12 28.86 15.87 -34.09
CA PHE A 12 28.46 17.27 -34.27
C PHE A 12 28.82 17.80 -35.66
N ALA A 13 27.96 18.64 -36.22
CA ALA A 13 28.15 19.34 -37.50
C ALA A 13 28.46 20.83 -37.27
N GLY A 14 29.04 21.50 -38.29
CA GLY A 14 29.49 22.90 -38.21
C GLY A 14 31.00 23.08 -38.41
N SER A 15 31.49 24.30 -38.14
CA SER A 15 32.92 24.62 -38.15
C SER A 15 33.65 23.92 -37.00
N PRO A 16 35.00 23.83 -37.02
CA PRO A 16 35.75 23.22 -35.92
C PRO A 16 35.45 23.86 -34.56
N LYS A 17 35.27 25.18 -34.50
CA LYS A 17 34.88 25.93 -33.30
C LYS A 17 33.48 25.54 -32.83
N ASP A 18 32.53 25.39 -33.76
CA ASP A 18 31.14 25.02 -33.44
C ASP A 18 31.04 23.59 -32.89
N ARG A 19 31.83 22.66 -33.45
CA ARG A 19 31.84 21.26 -32.98
C ARG A 19 32.41 21.13 -31.59
N GLU A 20 33.47 21.88 -31.27
CA GLU A 20 34.05 21.90 -29.93
C GLU A 20 33.07 22.47 -28.91
N LEU A 21 32.41 23.57 -29.25
CA LEU A 21 31.41 24.20 -28.40
C LEU A 21 30.19 23.29 -28.20
N ALA A 22 29.68 22.68 -29.25
CA ALA A 22 28.57 21.72 -29.20
C ALA A 22 28.89 20.48 -28.34
N ALA A 23 30.13 19.96 -28.43
CA ALA A 23 30.58 18.85 -27.60
C ALA A 23 30.62 19.21 -26.11
N ARG A 24 31.10 20.40 -25.76
CA ARG A 24 31.12 20.89 -24.37
C ARG A 24 29.72 21.10 -23.81
N VAL A 25 28.81 21.64 -24.61
CA VAL A 25 27.39 21.75 -24.22
C VAL A 25 26.76 20.37 -24.04
N PHE A 26 27.10 19.40 -24.88
CA PHE A 26 26.62 18.03 -24.70
C PHE A 26 27.17 17.35 -23.44
N ASP A 27 28.44 17.57 -23.09
CA ASP A 27 29.01 17.08 -21.84
C ASP A 27 28.29 17.67 -20.61
N LEU A 28 27.90 18.96 -20.67
CA LEU A 28 27.06 19.59 -19.64
C LEU A 28 25.70 18.88 -19.53
N VAL A 29 25.06 18.60 -20.66
CA VAL A 29 23.78 17.88 -20.70
C VAL A 29 23.92 16.48 -20.09
N LEU A 30 25.01 15.75 -20.37
CA LEU A 30 25.26 14.44 -19.76
C LEU A 30 25.43 14.51 -18.24
N ILE A 31 26.04 15.57 -17.73
CA ILE A 31 26.16 15.82 -16.28
C ILE A 31 24.78 16.15 -15.68
N HIS A 32 24.03 17.04 -16.31
CA HIS A 32 22.71 17.47 -15.84
C HIS A 32 21.68 16.33 -15.88
N ALA A 33 21.72 15.50 -16.93
CA ALA A 33 20.79 14.40 -17.17
C ALA A 33 21.31 13.03 -16.68
N ARG A 34 22.28 13.00 -15.75
CA ARG A 34 22.92 11.75 -15.28
C ARG A 34 21.93 10.71 -14.76
N PHE A 35 20.82 11.16 -14.17
CA PHE A 35 19.77 10.31 -13.58
C PHE A 35 18.52 10.19 -14.47
N MET A 36 18.54 10.76 -15.68
CA MET A 36 17.42 10.67 -16.64
C MET A 36 17.58 9.45 -17.56
N SER A 37 16.48 8.98 -18.16
CA SER A 37 16.53 7.92 -19.18
C SER A 37 17.20 8.41 -20.47
N ASP A 38 17.67 7.47 -21.29
CA ASP A 38 18.44 7.80 -22.51
C ASP A 38 17.69 8.71 -23.49
N THR A 39 16.36 8.57 -23.54
CA THR A 39 15.48 9.28 -24.48
C THR A 39 14.64 10.37 -23.81
N ALA A 40 14.83 10.62 -22.51
CA ALA A 40 14.08 11.66 -21.82
C ALA A 40 14.40 13.06 -22.39
N PRO A 41 13.39 13.95 -22.53
CA PRO A 41 13.61 15.32 -22.96
C PRO A 41 14.29 16.14 -21.86
N VAL A 42 15.51 16.60 -22.15
CA VAL A 42 16.30 17.49 -21.31
C VAL A 42 16.13 18.92 -21.83
N ARG A 43 15.73 19.84 -20.94
CA ARG A 43 15.53 21.26 -21.23
C ARG A 43 16.46 22.12 -20.38
N ILE A 44 17.29 22.95 -21.01
CA ILE A 44 18.23 23.85 -20.30
C ILE A 44 18.22 25.21 -21.00
N SER A 45 18.12 26.31 -20.26
CA SER A 45 18.15 27.66 -20.86
C SER A 45 19.55 27.99 -21.41
N LEU A 46 19.60 28.69 -22.55
CA LEU A 46 20.88 29.12 -23.14
C LEU A 46 21.62 30.13 -22.23
N ALA A 47 20.89 30.92 -21.45
CA ALA A 47 21.47 31.85 -20.49
C ALA A 47 22.27 31.12 -19.40
N SER A 48 21.72 30.04 -18.83
CA SER A 48 22.42 29.24 -17.83
C SER A 48 23.62 28.50 -18.40
N ILE A 49 23.56 28.07 -19.68
CA ILE A 49 24.71 27.47 -20.36
C ILE A 49 25.83 28.49 -20.56
N ALA A 50 25.50 29.71 -21.01
CA ALA A 50 26.47 30.80 -21.17
C ALA A 50 27.15 31.15 -19.85
N GLU A 51 26.37 31.32 -18.77
CA GLU A 51 26.89 31.60 -17.43
C GLU A 51 27.85 30.51 -16.94
N PHE A 52 27.50 29.23 -17.16
CA PHE A 52 28.36 28.12 -16.76
C PHE A 52 29.68 28.08 -17.56
N LEU A 53 29.64 28.41 -18.86
CA LEU A 53 30.83 28.43 -19.70
C LEU A 53 31.76 29.61 -19.36
N ASP A 54 31.19 30.76 -18.99
CA ASP A 54 31.93 31.92 -18.47
C ASP A 54 32.70 31.56 -17.19
N GLN A 55 32.06 30.85 -16.25
CA GLN A 55 32.70 30.39 -15.01
C GLN A 55 33.87 29.42 -15.26
N ARG A 56 33.87 28.69 -16.39
CA ARG A 56 34.95 27.77 -16.79
C ARG A 56 35.98 28.37 -17.75
N SER A 57 36.07 29.71 -17.79
CA SER A 57 37.06 30.46 -18.59
C SER A 57 36.95 30.22 -20.10
N THR A 58 35.78 29.88 -20.61
CA THR A 58 35.50 29.80 -22.06
C THR A 58 34.26 30.65 -22.37
N PRO A 59 34.40 31.98 -22.48
CA PRO A 59 33.26 32.83 -22.73
C PRO A 59 32.68 32.56 -24.12
N ALA A 60 31.39 32.31 -24.17
CA ALA A 60 30.63 32.11 -25.40
C ALA A 60 29.38 32.99 -25.33
N SER A 61 29.19 33.87 -26.31
CA SER A 61 27.98 34.68 -26.35
C SER A 61 26.75 33.81 -26.67
N ILE A 62 25.57 34.25 -26.23
CA ILE A 62 24.31 33.54 -26.52
C ILE A 62 24.10 33.36 -28.03
N ASP A 63 24.55 34.32 -28.85
CA ASP A 63 24.46 34.24 -30.31
C ASP A 63 25.43 33.20 -30.91
N GLU A 64 26.64 33.07 -30.35
CA GLU A 64 27.59 32.02 -30.73
C GLU A 64 27.07 30.63 -30.33
N LEU A 65 26.48 30.50 -29.14
CA LEU A 65 25.83 29.26 -28.70
C LEU A 65 24.67 28.87 -29.61
N ARG A 66 23.81 29.83 -29.95
CA ARG A 66 22.67 29.61 -30.86
C ARG A 66 23.14 29.14 -32.23
N ALA A 67 24.17 29.77 -32.79
CA ALA A 67 24.73 29.40 -34.09
C ALA A 67 25.36 27.99 -34.08
N ALA A 68 26.12 27.66 -33.04
CA ALA A 68 26.78 26.35 -32.91
C ALA A 68 25.78 25.20 -32.70
N LEU A 69 24.74 25.41 -31.90
CA LEU A 69 23.69 24.41 -31.65
C LEU A 69 22.79 24.23 -32.89
N ALA A 70 22.46 25.31 -33.60
CA ALA A 70 21.70 25.27 -34.85
C ALA A 70 22.43 24.50 -35.97
N ALA A 71 23.77 24.43 -35.93
CA ALA A 71 24.55 23.64 -36.89
C ALA A 71 24.36 22.13 -36.73
N SER A 72 23.84 21.65 -35.58
CA SER A 72 23.65 20.23 -35.26
C SER A 72 22.18 19.88 -34.93
N PRO A 73 21.23 20.03 -35.89
CA PRO A 73 19.78 19.90 -35.64
C PRO A 73 19.33 18.47 -35.32
N LYS A 74 20.18 17.46 -35.54
CA LYS A 74 19.89 16.07 -35.17
C LYS A 74 20.05 15.80 -33.67
N VAL A 75 20.88 16.60 -33.01
CA VAL A 75 21.24 16.44 -31.59
C VAL A 75 20.51 17.47 -30.73
N PHE A 76 20.39 18.70 -31.23
CA PHE A 76 19.83 19.83 -30.49
C PHE A 76 18.64 20.44 -31.23
N ALA A 77 17.59 20.75 -30.47
CA ALA A 77 16.52 21.64 -30.89
C ALA A 77 16.49 22.86 -29.97
N LEU A 78 16.08 24.01 -30.50
CA LEU A 78 15.94 25.24 -29.73
C LEU A 78 14.44 25.59 -29.69
N GLU A 79 13.89 25.69 -28.48
CA GLU A 79 12.51 26.11 -28.23
C GLU A 79 12.50 27.49 -27.58
N GLN A 80 11.51 28.32 -27.90
CA GLN A 80 11.29 29.60 -27.22
C GLN A 80 10.12 29.42 -26.25
N ILE A 81 10.37 29.60 -24.95
CA ILE A 81 9.38 29.47 -23.87
C ILE A 81 9.48 30.71 -23.01
N ASP A 82 8.37 31.43 -22.81
CA ASP A 82 8.26 32.59 -21.90
C ASP A 82 9.43 33.59 -22.02
N ASP A 83 9.72 34.02 -23.26
CA ASP A 83 10.80 34.95 -23.65
C ASP A 83 12.25 34.44 -23.48
N GLU A 84 12.45 33.18 -23.09
CA GLU A 84 13.77 32.54 -23.02
C GLU A 84 13.98 31.47 -24.11
N THR A 85 15.20 31.40 -24.65
CA THR A 85 15.59 30.32 -25.57
C THR A 85 16.12 29.13 -24.79
N VAL A 86 15.46 27.99 -24.93
CA VAL A 86 15.75 26.73 -24.23
C VAL A 86 16.29 25.70 -25.22
N LEU A 87 17.37 25.03 -24.81
CA LEU A 87 17.94 23.87 -25.50
C LEU A 87 17.13 22.61 -25.15
N LEU A 88 16.61 21.93 -26.16
CA LEU A 88 15.96 20.62 -26.07
C LEU A 88 16.86 19.53 -26.68
N THR A 89 17.19 18.51 -25.89
CA THR A 89 17.98 17.34 -26.33
C THR A 89 17.72 16.14 -25.42
N SER A 90 18.41 15.01 -25.64
CA SER A 90 18.35 13.81 -24.79
C SER A 90 19.75 13.28 -24.49
N ARG A 91 19.87 12.39 -23.49
CA ARG A 91 21.14 11.77 -23.12
C ARG A 91 21.73 10.92 -24.25
N ALA A 92 20.89 10.36 -25.13
CA ALA A 92 21.28 9.63 -26.34
C ALA A 92 21.75 10.53 -27.50
N GLY A 93 21.75 11.86 -27.32
CA GLY A 93 22.18 12.80 -28.37
C GLY A 93 21.21 12.88 -29.54
N GLN A 94 19.92 12.74 -29.27
CA GLN A 94 18.84 12.88 -30.25
C GLN A 94 17.81 13.88 -29.75
N VAL A 95 17.25 14.68 -30.65
CA VAL A 95 16.08 15.50 -30.33
C VAL A 95 14.91 14.56 -30.00
N PRO A 96 14.33 14.63 -28.78
CA PRO A 96 13.20 13.81 -28.41
C PRO A 96 12.05 14.08 -29.39
N SER A 97 11.60 13.06 -30.13
CA SER A 97 10.32 13.17 -30.81
C SER A 97 9.24 13.12 -29.73
N LEU A 98 8.40 14.15 -29.67
CA LEU A 98 7.09 14.01 -29.05
C LEU A 98 6.37 12.94 -29.88
N VAL A 99 6.48 11.68 -29.48
CA VAL A 99 5.56 10.65 -29.93
C VAL A 99 4.23 11.10 -29.35
N ALA A 100 3.50 11.91 -30.14
CA ALA A 100 2.08 12.05 -29.97
C ALA A 100 1.56 10.62 -29.92
N ALA A 101 1.07 10.19 -28.76
CA ALA A 101 0.40 8.91 -28.64
C ALA A 101 -0.56 8.85 -29.82
N PRO A 102 -0.45 7.85 -30.72
CA PRO A 102 -1.23 7.86 -31.95
C PRO A 102 -2.70 7.88 -31.58
N SER A 103 -3.34 9.03 -31.72
CA SER A 103 -4.76 9.28 -31.44
C SER A 103 -5.67 8.59 -32.47
N ARG A 104 -5.16 7.62 -33.22
CA ARG A 104 -5.85 6.98 -34.34
C ARG A 104 -6.49 5.64 -34.05
N HIS A 105 -6.40 5.10 -32.84
CA HIS A 105 -7.16 3.88 -32.50
C HIS A 105 -7.70 3.92 -31.08
N THR A 106 -8.93 4.43 -30.93
CA THR A 106 -9.71 4.27 -29.71
C THR A 106 -10.13 2.81 -29.54
N PHE A 107 -10.04 2.28 -28.31
CA PHE A 107 -10.42 0.93 -27.92
C PHE A 107 -11.80 0.49 -28.47
N ALA A 108 -12.74 1.43 -28.53
CA ALA A 108 -14.08 1.23 -29.11
C ALA A 108 -14.07 0.70 -30.56
N GLN A 109 -13.11 1.11 -31.39
CA GLN A 109 -13.03 0.69 -32.80
C GLN A 109 -12.50 -0.74 -32.96
N ARG A 110 -11.59 -1.18 -32.07
CA ARG A 110 -11.09 -2.56 -32.04
C ARG A 110 -12.14 -3.55 -31.56
N PHE A 111 -13.06 -3.09 -30.71
CA PHE A 111 -14.16 -3.90 -30.22
C PHE A 111 -15.22 -4.17 -31.31
N MET A 112 -15.48 -3.17 -32.16
CA MET A 112 -16.50 -3.25 -33.22
C MET A 112 -16.00 -3.87 -34.54
N THR A 113 -14.68 -3.90 -34.77
CA THR A 113 -14.08 -4.52 -35.97
C THR A 113 -12.81 -5.30 -35.60
N PRO A 114 -12.95 -6.52 -35.02
CA PRO A 114 -11.80 -7.36 -34.72
C PRO A 114 -11.10 -7.80 -36.02
N LEU A 115 -9.77 -7.65 -36.07
CA LEU A 115 -8.97 -8.17 -37.17
C LEU A 115 -9.05 -9.71 -37.22
N PRO A 116 -8.95 -10.32 -38.41
CA PRO A 116 -8.94 -11.77 -38.54
C PRO A 116 -7.79 -12.38 -37.72
N LYS A 117 -8.10 -13.48 -37.04
CA LYS A 117 -7.18 -14.15 -36.12
C LYS A 117 -5.92 -14.57 -36.89
N PRO A 118 -4.70 -14.20 -36.44
CA PRO A 118 -3.49 -14.59 -37.13
C PRO A 118 -3.40 -16.11 -37.23
N GLU A 119 -3.09 -16.63 -38.42
CA GLU A 119 -2.99 -18.06 -38.66
C GLU A 119 -1.93 -18.66 -37.75
N ARG A 120 -2.35 -19.60 -36.90
CA ARG A 120 -1.43 -20.33 -36.03
C ARG A 120 -0.51 -21.18 -36.89
N PRO A 121 0.82 -21.15 -36.69
CA PRO A 121 1.71 -22.12 -37.30
C PRO A 121 1.28 -23.53 -36.88
N ALA A 122 1.37 -24.49 -37.81
CA ALA A 122 0.98 -25.87 -37.58
C ALA A 122 1.74 -26.44 -36.37
N GLN A 123 1.00 -26.85 -35.34
CA GLN A 123 1.60 -27.50 -34.16
C GLN A 123 2.18 -28.85 -34.60
N PRO A 124 3.42 -29.19 -34.20
CA PRO A 124 3.94 -30.53 -34.41
C PRO A 124 3.09 -31.53 -33.63
N VAL A 125 2.83 -32.69 -34.24
CA VAL A 125 2.04 -33.78 -33.63
C VAL A 125 2.78 -34.24 -32.37
N ARG A 126 2.21 -33.94 -31.19
CA ARG A 126 2.68 -34.49 -29.91
C ARG A 126 2.45 -36.00 -29.93
N GLU A 127 3.51 -36.79 -29.88
CA GLU A 127 3.42 -38.21 -29.56
C GLU A 127 2.84 -38.36 -28.14
N ARG A 128 1.84 -39.21 -27.99
CA ARG A 128 1.23 -39.48 -26.68
C ARG A 128 2.28 -40.12 -25.77
N PRO A 129 2.42 -39.66 -24.51
CA PRO A 129 3.30 -40.30 -23.55
C PRO A 129 2.91 -41.77 -23.39
N ARG A 130 3.89 -42.68 -23.56
CA ARG A 130 3.69 -44.09 -23.22
C ARG A 130 3.62 -44.18 -21.70
N VAL A 131 2.41 -44.43 -21.18
CA VAL A 131 2.16 -44.70 -19.76
C VAL A 131 2.98 -45.93 -19.36
N TYR A 132 3.83 -45.81 -18.34
CA TYR A 132 4.56 -46.95 -17.79
C TYR A 132 3.55 -47.96 -17.19
N PRO A 133 3.74 -49.29 -17.39
CA PRO A 133 2.80 -50.31 -16.94
C PRO A 133 2.54 -50.32 -15.42
N ALA A 134 3.44 -49.74 -14.62
CA ALA A 134 3.31 -49.65 -13.17
C ALA A 134 2.16 -48.74 -12.70
N TRP A 135 1.68 -47.82 -13.56
CA TRP A 135 0.57 -46.93 -13.25
C TRP A 135 -0.81 -47.50 -13.63
N ALA A 136 -0.86 -48.68 -14.26
CA ALA A 136 -2.11 -49.34 -14.66
C ALA A 136 -2.79 -50.14 -13.53
N THR A 137 -2.12 -50.34 -12.37
CA THR A 137 -2.60 -51.17 -11.25
C THR A 137 -3.00 -50.38 -10.00
N LEU A 138 -3.08 -49.05 -10.07
CA LEU A 138 -3.57 -48.22 -8.97
C LEU A 138 -5.05 -48.46 -8.60
N PRO A 139 -5.97 -48.80 -9.51
CA PRO A 139 -7.36 -49.08 -9.13
C PRO A 139 -7.52 -50.34 -8.26
N SER A 140 -6.65 -51.35 -8.44
CA SER A 140 -6.71 -52.60 -7.67
C SER A 140 -6.18 -52.50 -6.24
N ILE A 141 -5.55 -51.38 -5.86
CA ILE A 141 -5.09 -51.12 -4.49
C ILE A 141 -6.16 -50.38 -3.68
N LEU A 142 -7.08 -49.68 -4.35
CA LEU A 142 -8.10 -48.84 -3.69
C LEU A 142 -9.46 -49.53 -3.52
N GLU A 143 -9.70 -50.68 -4.16
CA GLU A 143 -11.00 -51.39 -4.11
C GLU A 143 -11.01 -52.63 -3.18
N GLY A 144 -9.99 -52.85 -2.35
CA GLY A 144 -9.96 -53.97 -1.41
C GLY A 144 -9.55 -53.53 -0.01
N GLY A 145 -10.50 -53.07 0.79
CA GLY A 145 -10.22 -52.66 2.17
C GLY A 145 -11.44 -52.17 2.95
N ASP A 146 -12.57 -52.86 2.84
CA ASP A 146 -13.56 -52.90 3.91
C ASP A 146 -13.24 -54.14 4.75
N GLU A 147 -12.56 -53.97 5.90
CA GLU A 147 -12.68 -54.84 7.08
C GLU A 147 -11.88 -54.22 8.25
N GLU A 148 -12.56 -54.19 9.40
CA GLU A 148 -12.14 -53.69 10.71
C GLU A 148 -10.91 -54.45 11.23
N GLU A 149 -9.90 -53.78 11.79
CA GLU A 149 -9.09 -54.34 12.88
C GLU A 149 -8.22 -53.28 13.61
N ASP A 150 -8.17 -53.45 14.92
CA ASP A 150 -7.73 -52.55 15.99
C ASP A 150 -6.26 -52.10 15.94
N PHE A 151 -6.00 -50.82 16.28
CA PHE A 151 -4.71 -50.40 16.79
C PHE A 151 -4.85 -49.74 18.17
N ASP A 152 -4.34 -50.48 19.15
CA ASP A 152 -4.39 -50.34 20.59
C ASP A 152 -3.72 -49.04 21.10
N PHE A 153 -4.44 -48.35 21.98
CA PHE A 153 -4.03 -47.13 22.68
C PHE A 153 -3.88 -47.48 24.17
N GLY A 154 -2.67 -47.32 24.72
CA GLY A 154 -2.48 -47.05 26.16
C GLY A 154 -1.13 -47.52 26.75
N PRO A 155 -0.76 -47.09 27.98
CA PRO A 155 -1.57 -46.28 28.90
C PRO A 155 -0.91 -45.03 29.52
N GLU A 156 -1.81 -44.21 30.04
CA GLU A 156 -1.78 -43.14 31.06
C GLU A 156 -0.63 -43.09 32.07
N LEU A 157 -0.25 -41.86 32.47
CA LEU A 157 -0.10 -41.53 33.89
C LEU A 157 -0.60 -40.11 34.19
N ASP A 158 -1.59 -40.06 35.09
CA ASP A 158 -2.22 -38.89 35.71
C ASP A 158 -1.27 -38.01 36.52
N GLY A 159 -1.70 -36.77 36.71
CA GLY A 159 -1.01 -35.75 37.50
C GLY A 159 -1.38 -35.75 38.99
N ASP A 160 -0.59 -34.98 39.75
CA ASP A 160 -1.02 -34.34 41.00
C ASP A 160 -0.11 -33.12 41.29
N GLU A 161 -0.73 -32.01 41.69
CA GLU A 161 -0.14 -30.75 42.21
C GLU A 161 0.07 -30.90 43.77
N PRO A 162 0.51 -29.91 44.62
CA PRO A 162 1.04 -28.55 44.41
C PRO A 162 2.18 -28.11 45.41
N ALA A 163 2.56 -26.81 45.33
CA ALA A 163 2.84 -25.84 46.42
C ALA A 163 4.28 -25.51 46.96
N ALA A 164 4.58 -24.20 46.87
CA ALA A 164 5.10 -23.25 47.88
C ALA A 164 6.60 -23.20 48.35
N ALA A 165 7.18 -22.01 48.08
CA ALA A 165 7.84 -21.06 49.01
C ALA A 165 9.34 -21.18 49.46
N SER A 166 10.03 -20.04 49.25
CA SER A 166 10.94 -19.31 50.16
C SER A 166 12.43 -19.67 50.35
N ALA A 167 13.28 -18.72 49.92
CA ALA A 167 14.46 -18.05 50.53
C ALA A 167 15.38 -18.73 51.57
N GLU A 168 16.70 -18.62 51.34
CA GLU A 168 17.79 -18.03 52.19
C GLU A 168 19.18 -18.58 51.73
N LEU A 169 20.17 -17.77 51.29
CA LEU A 169 21.16 -16.92 52.00
C LEU A 169 22.45 -17.68 52.45
N ILE A 170 23.62 -16.99 52.35
CA ILE A 170 24.93 -17.20 53.07
C ILE A 170 25.97 -18.15 52.37
N GLU A 171 27.31 -17.97 52.28
CA GLU A 171 28.41 -17.04 52.69
C GLU A 171 29.65 -17.37 51.79
N ILE A 172 30.30 -16.42 51.10
CA ILE A 172 31.66 -15.82 51.31
C ILE A 172 32.74 -16.66 52.05
N VAL A 173 34.00 -16.56 51.54
CA VAL A 173 35.35 -16.48 52.22
C VAL A 173 36.40 -17.45 51.59
N PRO A 174 37.70 -17.08 51.43
CA PRO A 174 38.37 -17.01 50.11
C PRO A 174 39.75 -17.74 50.03
N GLU A 175 40.57 -17.35 49.04
CA GLU A 175 41.93 -17.77 48.62
C GLU A 175 42.97 -18.10 49.71
N PRO A 176 44.12 -18.72 49.32
CA PRO A 176 45.31 -17.86 49.20
C PRO A 176 46.27 -18.13 48.01
N VAL A 177 46.83 -17.02 47.55
CA VAL A 177 48.15 -16.76 46.89
C VAL A 177 49.29 -17.44 47.69
N VAL A 178 50.42 -17.97 47.19
CA VAL A 178 51.67 -17.43 46.57
C VAL A 178 52.52 -18.70 46.24
N THR A 179 53.48 -18.82 45.32
CA THR A 179 54.80 -18.18 45.22
C THR A 179 55.60 -18.77 44.05
N GLU A 180 56.51 -17.94 43.53
CA GLU A 180 57.44 -18.11 42.41
C GLU A 180 58.59 -19.11 42.61
N THR A 181 59.26 -19.39 41.49
CA THR A 181 60.72 -19.60 41.30
C THR A 181 61.21 -21.05 41.13
N SER A 182 61.65 -21.41 39.92
CA SER A 182 63.08 -21.60 39.59
C SER A 182 63.27 -22.29 38.22
N GLU A 183 64.03 -21.66 37.32
CA GLU A 183 64.72 -22.31 36.20
C GLU A 183 65.79 -23.29 36.73
N PRO A 184 66.20 -24.29 35.92
CA PRO A 184 67.44 -24.10 35.17
C PRO A 184 67.44 -24.65 33.73
N GLU A 185 68.11 -23.87 32.87
CA GLU A 185 69.07 -24.25 31.81
C GLU A 185 68.91 -25.56 31.00
N ALA A 186 68.60 -25.35 29.72
CA ALA A 186 69.31 -25.83 28.52
C ALA A 186 69.61 -27.34 28.34
N ALA A 187 68.81 -27.97 27.48
CA ALA A 187 69.32 -28.91 26.48
C ALA A 187 68.64 -28.65 25.13
N VAL A 188 69.45 -28.27 24.14
CA VAL A 188 69.07 -28.07 22.75
C VAL A 188 68.70 -29.42 22.13
N ILE A 189 67.45 -29.57 21.68
CA ILE A 189 67.04 -30.65 20.77
C ILE A 189 66.49 -29.99 19.51
N ILE A 190 67.10 -30.37 18.40
CA ILE A 190 66.81 -29.90 17.05
C ILE A 190 65.58 -30.65 16.51
N GLU A 191 64.59 -29.87 16.07
CA GLU A 191 63.70 -30.09 14.92
C GLU A 191 62.74 -31.32 14.92
N ALA A 192 61.47 -31.03 15.21
CA ALA A 192 60.34 -31.66 14.54
C ALA A 192 59.20 -30.62 14.43
N GLU A 193 58.81 -30.27 13.20
CA GLU A 193 57.66 -29.43 12.92
C GLU A 193 56.40 -29.96 13.65
N PRO A 194 55.61 -29.10 14.32
CA PRO A 194 54.31 -29.51 14.82
C PRO A 194 53.36 -29.69 13.64
N ALA A 195 52.94 -30.94 13.42
CA ALA A 195 51.87 -31.30 12.51
C ALA A 195 50.60 -30.48 12.86
N ILE A 196 50.20 -29.61 11.94
CA ILE A 196 48.95 -28.88 11.96
C ILE A 196 47.82 -29.93 12.03
N PRO A 197 46.97 -29.93 13.08
CA PRO A 197 45.82 -30.83 13.09
C PRO A 197 44.94 -30.48 11.88
N PRO A 198 44.56 -31.47 11.04
CA PRO A 198 43.75 -31.20 9.87
C PRO A 198 42.44 -30.55 10.30
N ALA A 199 42.10 -29.45 9.61
CA ALA A 199 40.83 -28.78 9.75
C ALA A 199 39.70 -29.81 9.76
N ARG A 200 38.84 -29.78 10.78
CA ARG A 200 37.62 -30.59 10.81
C ARG A 200 36.76 -30.15 9.64
N THR A 201 36.82 -30.90 8.55
CA THR A 201 35.93 -30.74 7.41
C THR A 201 34.53 -31.11 7.89
N ILE A 202 33.67 -30.11 8.13
CA ILE A 202 32.25 -30.34 8.29
C ILE A 202 31.74 -30.73 6.90
N THR A 203 31.67 -32.02 6.61
CA THR A 203 30.97 -32.54 5.45
C THR A 203 29.48 -32.32 5.68
N LEU A 204 28.97 -31.19 5.20
CA LEU A 204 27.53 -31.04 4.98
C LEU A 204 27.14 -32.17 4.01
N PRO A 205 26.18 -33.03 4.35
CA PRO A 205 25.65 -33.97 3.38
C PRO A 205 25.09 -33.15 2.22
N VAL A 206 25.69 -33.32 1.04
CA VAL A 206 25.16 -32.77 -0.21
C VAL A 206 23.88 -33.55 -0.46
N ALA A 207 22.76 -32.98 0.00
CA ALA A 207 21.45 -33.47 -0.39
C ALA A 207 21.40 -33.47 -1.92
N ALA A 208 20.98 -34.59 -2.51
CA ALA A 208 20.76 -34.65 -3.95
C ALA A 208 19.85 -33.48 -4.34
N PRO A 209 20.18 -32.73 -5.42
CA PRO A 209 19.34 -31.62 -5.86
C PRO A 209 17.94 -32.18 -6.14
N THR A 210 16.94 -31.62 -5.47
CA THR A 210 15.54 -31.95 -5.72
C THR A 210 15.26 -31.61 -7.18
N ASP A 211 14.81 -32.59 -7.96
CA ASP A 211 14.40 -32.36 -9.34
C ASP A 211 13.11 -31.53 -9.33
N VAL A 212 13.21 -30.29 -9.79
CA VAL A 212 12.09 -29.33 -9.88
C VAL A 212 11.61 -29.17 -11.33
N THR A 213 12.07 -30.02 -12.25
CA THR A 213 11.64 -29.93 -13.65
C THR A 213 10.17 -30.31 -13.79
N GLY A 214 9.32 -29.29 -14.01
CA GLY A 214 7.87 -29.46 -14.17
C GLY A 214 7.02 -29.00 -12.99
N VAL A 215 7.62 -28.45 -11.93
CA VAL A 215 6.92 -27.74 -10.86
C VAL A 215 6.68 -26.30 -11.30
N ASP A 216 5.50 -25.75 -11.02
CA ASP A 216 5.21 -24.35 -11.30
C ASP A 216 6.06 -23.42 -10.41
N ASP A 217 6.50 -22.28 -10.96
CA ASP A 217 7.38 -21.34 -10.23
C ASP A 217 6.72 -20.82 -8.94
N LEU A 218 5.38 -20.67 -8.94
CA LEU A 218 4.64 -20.24 -7.75
C LEU A 218 4.58 -21.33 -6.68
N GLU A 219 4.36 -22.58 -7.09
CA GLU A 219 4.39 -23.73 -6.19
C GLU A 219 5.76 -23.91 -5.55
N LEU A 220 6.83 -23.75 -6.35
CA LEU A 220 8.20 -23.82 -5.87
C LEU A 220 8.53 -22.67 -4.90
N ALA A 221 8.15 -21.44 -5.24
CA ALA A 221 8.34 -20.29 -4.35
C ALA A 221 7.62 -20.47 -3.02
N THR A 222 6.37 -20.95 -3.05
CA THR A 222 5.57 -21.24 -1.86
C THR A 222 6.23 -22.32 -1.00
N ALA A 223 6.70 -23.41 -1.61
CA ALA A 223 7.39 -24.49 -0.90
C ALA A 223 8.70 -24.02 -0.25
N ILE A 224 9.46 -23.15 -0.94
CA ILE A 224 10.69 -22.55 -0.41
C ILE A 224 10.37 -21.64 0.78
N GLN A 225 9.39 -20.75 0.65
CA GLN A 225 8.97 -19.84 1.73
C GLN A 225 8.50 -20.62 2.97
N GLN A 226 7.70 -21.67 2.79
CA GLN A 226 7.25 -22.52 3.89
C GLN A 226 8.43 -23.22 4.59
N ARG A 227 9.36 -23.78 3.82
CA ARG A 227 10.51 -24.51 4.38
C ARG A 227 11.50 -23.59 5.09
N LEU A 228 11.81 -22.43 4.50
CA LEU A 228 12.70 -21.44 5.11
C LEU A 228 12.03 -20.77 6.31
N GLY A 229 10.72 -20.50 6.25
CA GLY A 229 9.95 -19.91 7.35
C GLY A 229 9.89 -20.80 8.59
N ALA A 230 9.98 -22.12 8.41
CA ALA A 230 10.05 -23.09 9.51
C ALA A 230 11.47 -23.30 10.07
N ASP A 231 12.53 -22.87 9.37
CA ASP A 231 13.91 -23.04 9.82
C ASP A 231 14.29 -21.94 10.82
N ALA A 232 14.50 -22.31 12.08
CA ALA A 232 14.88 -21.37 13.14
C ALA A 232 16.19 -20.62 12.85
N ARG A 233 17.07 -21.14 11.98
CA ARG A 233 18.33 -20.48 11.61
C ARG A 233 18.14 -19.36 10.61
N VAL A 234 16.95 -19.24 10.02
CA VAL A 234 16.62 -18.22 9.03
C VAL A 234 15.69 -17.20 9.68
N ALA A 235 16.15 -15.97 9.73
CA ALA A 235 15.34 -14.82 10.06
C ALA A 235 14.56 -14.37 8.83
N ASN A 236 13.26 -14.14 8.99
CA ASN A 236 12.38 -13.69 7.92
C ASN A 236 11.54 -12.48 8.35
N PHE A 237 11.35 -11.56 7.42
CA PHE A 237 10.43 -10.43 7.60
C PHE A 237 9.85 -10.03 6.23
N GLY A 238 8.55 -10.27 6.04
CA GLY A 238 7.93 -10.17 4.72
C GLY A 238 8.66 -11.06 3.72
N GLU A 239 9.04 -10.49 2.58
CA GLU A 239 9.80 -11.18 1.51
C GLU A 239 11.33 -11.22 1.75
N HIS A 240 11.82 -10.69 2.86
CA HIS A 240 13.26 -10.60 3.12
C HIS A 240 13.71 -11.73 4.06
N TRP A 241 14.85 -12.33 3.73
CA TRP A 241 15.40 -13.49 4.41
C TRP A 241 16.88 -13.30 4.70
N MET A 242 17.33 -13.66 5.90
CA MET A 242 18.74 -13.64 6.28
C MET A 242 19.03 -14.75 7.30
N MET A 243 20.26 -15.23 7.37
CA MET A 243 20.65 -16.15 8.45
C MET A 243 20.62 -15.41 9.80
N GLU A 244 20.03 -16.02 10.82
CA GLU A 244 19.80 -15.38 12.13
C GLU A 244 21.11 -14.95 12.82
N ASP A 245 22.20 -15.69 12.60
CA ASP A 245 23.54 -15.39 13.12
C ASP A 245 24.12 -14.08 12.55
N ARG A 246 23.67 -13.68 11.35
CA ARG A 246 24.05 -12.42 10.71
C ARG A 246 23.16 -11.25 11.06
N VAL A 247 22.05 -11.47 11.78
CA VAL A 247 21.14 -10.40 12.18
C VAL A 247 21.66 -9.72 13.43
N PRO A 248 22.02 -8.41 13.37
CA PRO A 248 22.35 -7.63 14.56
C PRO A 248 21.37 -7.84 15.70
N ARG A 249 21.91 -7.88 16.92
CA ARG A 249 21.10 -7.91 18.14
C ARG A 249 20.84 -6.48 18.57
N LEU A 250 19.60 -6.16 18.86
CA LEU A 250 19.24 -4.92 19.56
C LEU A 250 19.35 -5.17 21.06
N SER A 251 20.05 -4.28 21.76
CA SER A 251 20.10 -4.32 23.22
C SER A 251 18.74 -3.90 23.80
N ARG A 252 18.48 -4.23 25.06
CA ARG A 252 17.29 -3.74 25.77
C ARG A 252 17.26 -2.20 25.83
N GLY A 253 18.42 -1.56 25.86
CA GLY A 253 18.54 -0.11 25.79
C GLY A 253 18.07 0.43 24.43
N ASP A 254 18.40 -0.26 23.34
CA ASP A 254 17.96 0.14 21.99
C ASP A 254 16.45 0.02 21.82
N LEU A 255 15.86 -1.09 22.28
CA LEU A 255 14.40 -1.26 22.27
C LEU A 255 13.70 -0.16 23.07
N ARG A 256 14.22 0.19 24.25
CA ARG A 256 13.69 1.30 25.04
C ARG A 256 13.81 2.62 24.30
N ARG A 257 14.96 2.94 23.70
CA ARG A 257 15.15 4.17 22.91
C ARG A 257 14.19 4.26 21.72
N LEU A 258 13.98 3.14 21.02
CA LEU A 258 13.03 3.07 19.89
C LEU A 258 11.60 3.36 20.35
N LYS A 259 11.18 2.76 21.47
CA LYS A 259 9.86 2.99 22.06
C LYS A 259 9.69 4.42 22.54
N ASP A 260 10.64 4.93 23.31
CA ASP A 260 10.61 6.30 23.85
C ASP A 260 10.53 7.31 22.69
N TYR A 261 11.25 7.06 21.58
CA TYR A 261 11.19 7.91 20.38
C TYR A 261 9.85 7.83 19.63
N LEU A 262 9.26 6.64 19.49
CA LEU A 262 7.92 6.49 18.91
C LEU A 262 6.86 7.24 19.74
N GLN A 263 6.96 7.17 21.07
CA GLN A 263 6.07 7.88 21.99
C GLN A 263 6.29 9.39 21.95
N GLU A 264 7.54 9.86 21.88
CA GLU A 264 7.88 11.28 21.79
C GLU A 264 7.36 11.91 20.49
N ARG A 265 7.39 11.15 19.38
CA ARG A 265 6.88 11.63 18.08
C ARG A 265 5.37 11.55 17.94
N GLU A 266 4.69 10.83 18.84
CA GLU A 266 3.24 10.65 18.84
C GLU A 266 2.64 10.13 17.51
N GLN A 267 3.46 9.49 16.67
CA GLN A 267 3.03 8.95 15.37
C GLN A 267 3.84 7.69 14.99
N PRO A 268 3.29 6.81 14.12
CA PRO A 268 4.05 5.70 13.55
C PRO A 268 5.25 6.20 12.74
N LEU A 269 6.39 5.50 12.85
CA LEU A 269 7.63 5.88 12.17
C LEU A 269 8.16 4.74 11.30
N THR A 270 8.87 5.10 10.23
CA THR A 270 9.46 4.12 9.31
C THR A 270 10.69 3.45 9.91
N ASP A 271 11.00 2.25 9.44
CA ASP A 271 12.25 1.57 9.77
C ASP A 271 13.50 2.37 9.36
N ASP A 272 13.40 3.18 8.31
CA ASP A 272 14.42 4.14 7.89
C ASP A 272 14.69 5.19 8.99
N ASP A 273 13.65 5.86 9.48
CA ASP A 273 13.77 6.87 10.54
C ASP A 273 14.29 6.27 11.84
N LEU A 274 13.78 5.10 12.23
CA LEU A 274 14.22 4.40 13.43
C LEU A 274 15.70 4.00 13.34
N SER A 275 16.12 3.46 12.19
CA SER A 275 17.51 3.04 11.98
C SER A 275 18.47 4.23 11.91
N GLN A 276 18.05 5.32 11.27
CA GLN A 276 18.88 6.51 11.11
C GLN A 276 18.97 7.34 12.39
N VAL A 277 17.83 7.68 13.00
CA VAL A 277 17.78 8.66 14.09
C VAL A 277 18.07 8.01 15.44
N VAL A 278 17.50 6.84 15.71
CA VAL A 278 17.64 6.18 17.02
C VAL A 278 18.90 5.33 17.08
N LEU A 279 19.13 4.52 16.04
CA LEU A 279 20.29 3.63 15.99
C LEU A 279 21.54 4.30 15.39
N GLY A 280 21.39 5.49 14.79
CA GLY A 280 22.52 6.32 14.35
C GLY A 280 23.23 5.80 13.10
N VAL A 281 22.59 4.93 12.32
CA VAL A 281 23.22 4.32 11.14
C VAL A 281 22.98 5.17 9.90
N ARG A 282 24.04 5.43 9.13
CA ARG A 282 23.97 6.32 7.96
C ARG A 282 23.26 5.65 6.78
N PRO A 283 22.24 6.29 6.17
CA PRO A 283 21.59 5.79 4.95
C PRO A 283 22.57 5.56 3.79
N GLY A 284 22.27 4.56 2.96
CA GLY A 284 23.06 4.21 1.76
C GLY A 284 24.31 3.36 2.04
N THR A 285 24.52 2.91 3.28
CA THR A 285 25.57 1.95 3.64
C THR A 285 25.00 0.53 3.70
N ALA A 286 25.84 -0.50 3.50
CA ALA A 286 25.38 -1.90 3.66
C ALA A 286 24.96 -2.21 5.11
N GLU A 287 25.57 -1.52 6.07
CA GLU A 287 25.19 -1.60 7.49
C GLU A 287 23.79 -1.06 7.74
N PHE A 288 23.36 -0.05 6.99
CA PHE A 288 22.00 0.51 7.09
C PHE A 288 20.94 -0.51 6.70
N GLU A 289 21.07 -1.16 5.54
CA GLU A 289 20.11 -2.18 5.10
C GLU A 289 20.07 -3.38 6.06
N LEU A 290 21.23 -3.79 6.56
CA LEU A 290 21.33 -4.84 7.58
C LEU A 290 20.64 -4.42 8.90
N THR A 291 20.80 -3.16 9.30
CA THR A 291 20.17 -2.60 10.51
C THR A 291 18.67 -2.44 10.35
N ARG A 292 18.18 -2.03 9.18
CA ARG A 292 16.74 -1.99 8.87
C ARG A 292 16.13 -3.38 8.96
N PHE A 293 16.76 -4.37 8.34
CA PHE A 293 16.30 -5.75 8.44
C PHE A 293 16.27 -6.21 9.90
N ALA A 294 17.34 -5.96 10.65
CA ALA A 294 17.42 -6.30 12.07
C ALA A 294 16.33 -5.61 12.89
N THR A 295 16.07 -4.32 12.64
CA THR A 295 15.02 -3.56 13.31
C THR A 295 13.67 -4.22 13.07
N ASN A 296 13.30 -4.46 11.81
CA ASN A 296 12.03 -5.08 11.47
C ASN A 296 11.85 -6.48 12.08
N PHE A 297 12.88 -7.33 11.98
CA PHE A 297 12.84 -8.68 12.52
C PHE A 297 12.83 -8.74 14.06
N ARG A 298 13.57 -7.85 14.73
CA ARG A 298 13.64 -7.85 16.20
C ARG A 298 12.37 -7.25 16.80
N LEU A 299 11.85 -6.16 16.22
CA LEU A 299 10.58 -5.58 16.67
C LEU A 299 9.40 -6.52 16.43
N SER A 300 9.39 -7.30 15.35
CA SER A 300 8.31 -8.28 15.09
C SER A 300 8.23 -9.39 16.15
N ARG A 301 9.34 -9.71 16.81
CA ARG A 301 9.37 -10.67 17.93
C ARG A 301 8.84 -10.06 19.24
N GLU A 302 8.89 -8.73 19.39
CA GLU A 302 8.47 -7.98 20.59
C GLU A 302 7.02 -7.44 20.48
N HIS A 303 6.09 -8.31 20.06
CA HIS A 303 4.67 -8.01 19.81
C HIS A 303 3.88 -7.38 20.98
N ARG A 304 4.43 -7.40 22.20
CA ARG A 304 3.81 -6.75 23.36
C ARG A 304 4.04 -5.25 23.40
N GLU A 305 5.16 -4.80 22.83
CA GLU A 305 5.58 -3.40 22.90
C GLU A 305 5.45 -2.71 21.54
N PHE A 306 5.70 -3.45 20.46
CA PHE A 306 5.71 -2.93 19.10
C PHE A 306 4.69 -3.65 18.24
N GLU A 307 4.05 -2.90 17.35
CA GLU A 307 3.13 -3.41 16.35
C GLU A 307 3.60 -2.94 14.97
N PHE A 308 3.63 -3.87 14.02
CA PHE A 308 3.93 -3.55 12.63
C PHE A 308 2.66 -3.04 11.95
N VAL A 309 2.75 -1.83 11.41
CA VAL A 309 1.65 -1.17 10.71
C VAL A 309 2.13 -0.64 9.36
N GLY A 310 3.09 -1.30 8.72
CA GLY A 310 3.66 -0.87 7.44
C GLY A 310 3.22 -1.70 6.24
N THR A 311 3.79 -1.36 5.09
CA THR A 311 3.74 -2.12 3.84
C THR A 311 5.14 -2.65 3.49
N THR A 312 5.32 -3.23 2.29
CA THR A 312 6.60 -3.81 1.89
C THR A 312 7.67 -2.74 1.70
N ASN A 313 7.32 -1.63 1.04
CA ASN A 313 8.21 -0.53 0.68
C ASN A 313 8.12 0.66 1.65
N GLN A 314 7.22 0.61 2.64
CA GLN A 314 7.12 1.62 3.69
C GLN A 314 6.78 0.96 5.04
N ARG A 315 7.82 0.56 5.76
CA ARG A 315 7.70 -0.24 6.98
C ARG A 315 7.51 0.63 8.22
N PHE A 316 6.26 0.97 8.50
CA PHE A 316 5.89 1.67 9.73
C PHE A 316 5.82 0.76 10.94
N TRP A 317 6.31 1.29 12.06
CA TRP A 317 6.20 0.69 13.39
C TRP A 317 5.46 1.64 14.32
N THR A 318 4.64 1.06 15.18
CA THR A 318 3.90 1.77 16.23
C THR A 318 4.09 1.08 17.58
N THR A 319 3.62 1.72 18.65
CA THR A 319 3.60 1.18 20.00
C THR A 319 2.23 1.35 20.62
N SER A 320 1.97 0.60 21.70
CA SER A 320 0.75 0.81 22.48
C SER A 320 0.73 2.21 23.11
N GLY A 321 -0.38 2.92 22.94
CA GLY A 321 -0.61 4.24 23.55
C GLY A 321 -0.35 5.44 22.64
N LEU A 322 -0.02 5.26 21.37
CA LEU A 322 -0.02 6.38 20.41
C LEU A 322 -1.44 6.91 20.19
N PRO A 323 -1.58 8.22 19.89
CA PRO A 323 -2.84 8.79 19.41
C PRO A 323 -3.38 8.02 18.20
N ALA A 324 -4.70 7.86 18.12
CA ALA A 324 -5.34 7.27 16.96
C ALA A 324 -5.23 8.22 15.77
N ILE A 325 -5.00 7.67 14.58
CA ILE A 325 -5.03 8.42 13.32
C ILE A 325 -6.49 8.61 12.90
N GLY A 326 -6.86 9.87 12.63
CA GLY A 326 -8.19 10.25 12.16
C GLY A 326 -9.19 10.52 13.28
N THR A 327 -10.46 10.20 13.03
CA THR A 327 -11.56 10.62 13.90
C THR A 327 -11.60 9.96 15.28
N THR A 328 -11.97 10.74 16.30
CA THR A 328 -12.40 10.24 17.62
C THR A 328 -13.92 10.25 17.78
N ARG A 329 -14.67 10.66 16.75
CA ARG A 329 -16.13 10.81 16.79
C ARG A 329 -16.85 9.48 17.01
N ARG A 330 -16.27 8.39 16.49
CA ARG A 330 -16.83 7.04 16.60
C ARG A 330 -15.74 6.02 16.86
N LYS A 331 -16.07 4.98 17.64
CA LYS A 331 -15.06 3.97 18.00
C LYS A 331 -14.71 3.09 16.79
N PRO A 332 -13.44 2.68 16.64
CA PRO A 332 -13.03 1.79 15.54
C PRO A 332 -13.85 0.50 15.41
N ASN A 333 -14.28 -0.06 16.55
CA ASN A 333 -15.10 -1.26 16.58
C ASN A 333 -16.50 -1.04 15.98
N GLU A 334 -17.09 0.14 16.21
CA GLU A 334 -18.42 0.49 15.70
C GLU A 334 -18.35 0.75 14.20
N LEU A 335 -17.33 1.49 13.74
CA LEU A 335 -17.07 1.70 12.31
C LEU A 335 -16.95 0.39 11.53
N GLY A 336 -16.19 -0.57 12.07
CA GLY A 336 -16.05 -1.88 11.45
C GLY A 336 -17.36 -2.68 11.43
N THR A 337 -18.24 -2.48 12.43
CA THR A 337 -19.58 -3.10 12.44
C THR A 337 -20.50 -2.45 11.41
N ASP A 338 -20.43 -1.13 11.24
CA ASP A 338 -21.24 -0.43 10.22
C ASP A 338 -20.90 -0.91 8.81
N TYR A 339 -19.60 -1.12 8.53
CA TYR A 339 -19.10 -1.65 7.24
C TYR A 339 -19.12 -3.17 7.11
N ARG A 340 -19.70 -3.91 8.07
CA ARG A 340 -19.75 -5.38 8.03
C ARG A 340 -20.33 -5.93 6.71
N PHE A 341 -21.29 -5.22 6.11
CA PHE A 341 -21.93 -5.63 4.85
C PHE A 341 -20.93 -5.77 3.69
N LEU A 342 -19.81 -5.03 3.72
CA LEU A 342 -18.79 -5.15 2.68
C LEU A 342 -18.26 -6.56 2.57
N LEU A 343 -18.18 -7.32 3.69
CA LEU A 343 -17.68 -8.70 3.69
C LEU A 343 -18.45 -9.62 2.74
N GLU A 344 -19.74 -9.36 2.52
CA GLU A 344 -20.59 -10.13 1.61
C GLU A 344 -20.38 -9.75 0.14
N GLU A 345 -19.82 -8.55 -0.10
CA GLU A 345 -19.52 -8.00 -1.42
C GLU A 345 -18.06 -8.20 -1.84
N LEU A 346 -17.19 -8.59 -0.91
CA LEU A 346 -15.79 -8.85 -1.18
C LEU A 346 -15.60 -10.14 -1.99
N ALA A 347 -14.62 -10.10 -2.89
CA ALA A 347 -14.16 -11.31 -3.57
C ALA A 347 -13.47 -12.24 -2.56
N ALA A 348 -13.65 -13.56 -2.73
CA ALA A 348 -12.97 -14.57 -1.90
C ALA A 348 -11.44 -14.45 -1.98
N GLU A 349 -10.92 -14.09 -3.17
CA GLU A 349 -9.51 -13.83 -3.42
C GLU A 349 -9.35 -12.41 -3.99
N PRO A 350 -9.00 -11.42 -3.14
CA PRO A 350 -8.84 -10.05 -3.61
C PRO A 350 -7.61 -9.91 -4.52
N ALA A 351 -7.80 -9.29 -5.68
CA ALA A 351 -6.71 -8.96 -6.59
C ALA A 351 -5.99 -7.67 -6.14
N TYR A 352 -5.25 -7.74 -5.04
CA TYR A 352 -4.55 -6.59 -4.47
C TYR A 352 -3.61 -5.92 -5.47
N ARG A 353 -3.55 -4.58 -5.44
CA ARG A 353 -2.74 -3.78 -6.36
C ARG A 353 -2.93 -4.17 -7.85
N SER A 354 -4.13 -4.54 -8.27
CA SER A 354 -4.48 -4.78 -9.68
C SER A 354 -4.92 -3.51 -10.42
N LEU A 355 -5.51 -2.54 -9.72
CA LEU A 355 -5.90 -1.25 -10.29
C LEU A 355 -4.84 -0.17 -10.04
N PRO A 356 -4.59 0.75 -11.00
CA PRO A 356 -3.66 1.86 -10.82
C PRO A 356 -4.28 3.07 -10.10
N ALA A 357 -5.59 3.29 -10.29
CA ALA A 357 -6.33 4.39 -9.71
C ALA A 357 -7.82 4.03 -9.58
N ILE A 358 -8.52 4.74 -8.69
CA ILE A 358 -9.97 4.66 -8.51
C ILE A 358 -10.55 6.05 -8.32
N ASP A 359 -11.81 6.20 -8.69
CA ASP A 359 -12.62 7.38 -8.37
C ASP A 359 -13.71 6.99 -7.37
N HIS A 360 -13.94 7.86 -6.38
CA HIS A 360 -14.89 7.65 -5.28
C HIS A 360 -15.67 8.94 -4.99
N THR A 361 -16.97 8.80 -4.79
CA THR A 361 -17.85 9.91 -4.38
C THR A 361 -18.04 9.84 -2.87
N LEU A 362 -17.65 10.89 -2.15
CA LEU A 362 -17.76 10.93 -0.69
C LEU A 362 -19.21 10.97 -0.24
N THR A 363 -19.60 10.02 0.61
CA THR A 363 -20.88 10.11 1.31
C THR A 363 -20.81 11.09 2.50
N PHE A 364 -21.96 11.50 3.03
CA PHE A 364 -21.98 12.31 4.24
C PHE A 364 -21.36 11.59 5.44
N TYR A 365 -21.64 10.29 5.59
CA TYR A 365 -21.04 9.47 6.64
C TYR A 365 -19.52 9.43 6.55
N GLU A 366 -18.97 9.23 5.36
CA GLU A 366 -17.52 9.25 5.10
C GLU A 366 -16.90 10.60 5.40
N TYR A 367 -17.54 11.70 4.95
CA TYR A 367 -17.09 13.05 5.20
C TYR A 367 -17.02 13.38 6.70
N VAL A 368 -18.11 13.12 7.43
CA VAL A 368 -18.19 13.42 8.88
C VAL A 368 -17.23 12.57 9.70
N HIS A 369 -16.87 11.37 9.24
CA HIS A 369 -15.96 10.49 9.97
C HIS A 369 -14.55 10.40 9.39
N GLY A 370 -14.22 11.21 8.37
CA GLY A 370 -12.89 11.29 7.78
C GLY A 370 -12.36 9.95 7.26
N LEU A 371 -13.25 9.13 6.69
CA LEU A 371 -12.95 7.75 6.35
C LEU A 371 -13.26 7.38 4.89
N LEU A 372 -12.77 6.22 4.47
CA LEU A 372 -13.14 5.55 3.22
C LEU A 372 -13.45 4.07 3.44
N PRO A 373 -14.44 3.49 2.73
CA PRO A 373 -14.77 2.08 2.84
C PRO A 373 -13.68 1.21 2.19
N TYR A 374 -13.22 0.14 2.85
CA TYR A 374 -12.28 -0.80 2.22
C TYR A 374 -13.02 -1.85 1.38
N ASP A 375 -13.69 -1.37 0.34
CA ASP A 375 -14.48 -2.17 -0.60
C ASP A 375 -13.60 -2.93 -1.61
N ALA A 376 -14.23 -3.66 -2.53
CA ALA A 376 -13.53 -4.43 -3.55
C ALA A 376 -12.63 -3.55 -4.46
N ARG A 377 -13.01 -2.29 -4.73
CA ARG A 377 -12.23 -1.38 -5.58
C ARG A 377 -11.00 -0.86 -4.84
N LEU A 378 -11.16 -0.49 -3.57
CA LEU A 378 -10.04 -0.07 -2.72
C LEU A 378 -9.09 -1.24 -2.42
N GLN A 379 -9.59 -2.46 -2.24
CA GLN A 379 -8.73 -3.66 -2.17
C GLN A 379 -7.91 -3.86 -3.44
N ALA A 380 -8.51 -3.63 -4.61
CA ALA A 380 -7.80 -3.73 -5.87
C ALA A 380 -6.72 -2.64 -6.04
N LEU A 381 -6.78 -1.53 -5.31
CA LEU A 381 -5.79 -0.45 -5.33
C LEU A 381 -4.68 -0.61 -4.28
N LEU A 382 -5.06 -1.06 -3.09
CA LEU A 382 -4.24 -1.08 -1.87
C LEU A 382 -3.47 -2.40 -1.70
N PRO A 383 -2.43 -2.43 -0.84
CA PRO A 383 -1.66 -3.64 -0.61
C PRO A 383 -2.38 -4.62 0.32
N ALA A 384 -2.08 -5.91 0.14
CA ALA A 384 -2.44 -6.95 1.09
C ALA A 384 -1.72 -6.76 2.43
N PRO A 385 -2.23 -7.35 3.53
CA PRO A 385 -1.46 -7.47 4.76
C PRO A 385 -0.11 -8.17 4.51
N LEU A 386 0.99 -7.61 5.03
CA LEU A 386 2.33 -8.15 4.84
C LEU A 386 2.63 -9.33 5.77
N VAL A 387 2.09 -9.29 7.00
CA VAL A 387 2.27 -10.36 7.99
C VAL A 387 0.93 -10.95 8.42
N PRO A 388 0.85 -12.26 8.76
CA PRO A 388 -0.43 -12.96 8.98
C PRO A 388 -1.36 -12.35 10.04
N ASN A 389 -0.81 -11.62 11.02
CA ASN A 389 -1.56 -11.02 12.12
C ASN A 389 -1.68 -9.49 12.01
N GLN A 390 -1.38 -8.92 10.85
CA GLN A 390 -1.46 -7.47 10.64
C GLN A 390 -2.92 -7.01 10.60
N ARG A 391 -3.31 -6.20 11.60
CA ARG A 391 -4.68 -5.69 11.72
C ARG A 391 -4.88 -4.36 11.01
N SER A 392 -3.81 -3.56 10.91
CA SER A 392 -3.82 -2.30 10.20
C SER A 392 -2.51 -2.03 9.48
N ALA A 393 -2.57 -1.11 8.53
CA ALA A 393 -1.44 -0.53 7.83
C ALA A 393 -1.59 0.99 7.81
N VAL A 394 -0.50 1.69 8.03
CA VAL A 394 -0.39 3.13 7.93
C VAL A 394 0.14 3.43 6.54
N LEU A 395 -0.58 4.27 5.82
CA LEU A 395 -0.26 4.71 4.47
C LEU A 395 -0.07 6.21 4.46
N THR A 396 0.66 6.69 3.48
CA THR A 396 0.87 8.11 3.21
C THR A 396 0.02 8.51 2.01
N PHE A 397 -0.82 9.53 2.17
CA PHE A 397 -1.64 10.09 1.11
C PHE A 397 -1.14 11.52 0.83
N GLU A 398 -0.60 11.74 -0.35
CA GLU A 398 -0.15 13.05 -0.81
C GLU A 398 -1.25 13.70 -1.67
N CYS A 399 -1.57 14.95 -1.40
CA CYS A 399 -2.39 15.78 -2.27
C CYS A 399 -1.50 16.75 -3.05
N PRO A 400 -1.22 16.50 -4.34
CA PRO A 400 -0.38 17.38 -5.15
C PRO A 400 -0.96 18.80 -5.32
N GLN A 401 -2.28 18.93 -5.21
CA GLN A 401 -2.99 20.20 -5.40
C GLN A 401 -2.78 21.17 -4.22
N SER A 402 -2.63 20.65 -3.00
CA SER A 402 -2.37 21.45 -1.79
C SER A 402 -0.95 21.31 -1.24
N PHE A 403 -0.13 20.43 -1.83
CA PHE A 403 1.22 20.08 -1.35
C PHE A 403 1.23 19.58 0.10
N THR A 404 0.13 18.97 0.54
CA THR A 404 -0.03 18.41 1.89
C THR A 404 0.04 16.90 1.84
N THR A 405 0.61 16.32 2.88
CA THR A 405 0.69 14.87 3.07
C THR A 405 -0.05 14.48 4.34
N TYR A 406 -0.89 13.46 4.23
CA TYR A 406 -1.73 12.93 5.30
C TYR A 406 -1.28 11.50 5.63
N LEU A 407 -1.17 11.19 6.92
CA LEU A 407 -1.05 9.82 7.38
C LEU A 407 -2.45 9.23 7.56
N VAL A 408 -2.68 8.07 6.95
CA VAL A 408 -3.96 7.37 7.04
C VAL A 408 -3.76 5.96 7.59
N GLU A 409 -4.72 5.48 8.38
CA GLU A 409 -4.74 4.11 8.89
C GLU A 409 -5.75 3.27 8.10
N LEU A 410 -5.26 2.35 7.28
CA LEU A 410 -6.04 1.25 6.72
C LEU A 410 -6.24 0.18 7.79
N ARG A 411 -7.49 -0.12 8.14
CA ARG A 411 -7.85 -1.25 8.98
C ARG A 411 -8.40 -2.38 8.12
N TYR A 412 -7.72 -3.51 8.16
CA TYR A 412 -8.11 -4.68 7.39
C TYR A 412 -9.40 -5.31 7.92
N PRO A 413 -10.21 -5.92 7.05
CA PRO A 413 -11.44 -6.58 7.46
C PRO A 413 -11.12 -7.77 8.37
N THR A 414 -12.03 -8.03 9.30
CA THR A 414 -12.01 -9.23 10.15
C THR A 414 -13.27 -10.04 9.88
N PRO A 415 -13.37 -11.31 10.30
CA PRO A 415 -14.54 -12.16 9.99
C PRO A 415 -15.90 -11.57 10.37
N ASN A 416 -15.95 -10.61 11.30
CA ASN A 416 -17.19 -9.99 11.76
C ASN A 416 -17.28 -8.48 11.53
N ARG A 417 -16.28 -7.86 10.89
CA ARG A 417 -16.19 -6.40 10.70
C ARG A 417 -15.57 -6.05 9.34
N GLY A 418 -16.18 -5.10 8.65
CA GLY A 418 -15.63 -4.55 7.41
C GLY A 418 -14.36 -3.74 7.66
N GLY A 419 -13.54 -3.61 6.61
CA GLY A 419 -12.36 -2.76 6.61
C GLY A 419 -12.71 -1.33 6.21
N TYR A 420 -11.84 -0.38 6.58
CA TYR A 420 -11.96 1.04 6.24
C TYR A 420 -10.63 1.75 6.42
N ILE A 421 -10.52 2.98 5.92
CA ILE A 421 -9.35 3.85 6.04
C ILE A 421 -9.74 5.06 6.90
N LEU A 422 -8.90 5.50 7.83
CA LEU A 422 -9.07 6.72 8.65
C LEU A 422 -7.93 7.71 8.42
N GLY A 423 -8.16 8.99 8.73
CA GLY A 423 -7.12 10.02 8.71
C GLY A 423 -7.24 11.03 7.57
N LEU A 424 -8.42 11.11 6.93
CA LEU A 424 -8.72 12.08 5.87
C LEU A 424 -9.61 13.22 6.35
N ASP A 425 -9.86 13.33 7.66
CA ASP A 425 -10.71 14.36 8.27
C ASP A 425 -10.28 15.79 7.86
N ASP A 426 -8.98 16.08 7.97
CA ASP A 426 -8.42 17.40 7.63
C ASP A 426 -8.50 17.66 6.12
N PHE A 427 -8.12 16.68 5.30
CA PHE A 427 -8.23 16.76 3.84
C PHE A 427 -9.67 17.07 3.38
N TYR A 428 -10.65 16.42 4.00
CA TYR A 428 -12.06 16.63 3.69
C TYR A 428 -12.54 18.01 4.13
N THR A 429 -12.22 18.42 5.36
CA THR A 429 -12.67 19.69 5.92
C THR A 429 -12.08 20.89 5.18
N ASP A 430 -10.83 20.78 4.72
CA ASP A 430 -10.11 21.87 4.08
C ASP A 430 -10.43 22.04 2.59
N HIS A 431 -10.86 20.97 1.91
CA HIS A 431 -10.95 20.98 0.45
C HIS A 431 -12.30 20.52 -0.12
N LEU A 432 -13.11 19.79 0.64
CA LEU A 432 -14.25 19.04 0.11
C LEU A 432 -15.55 19.30 0.87
N VAL A 433 -16.64 18.77 0.31
CA VAL A 433 -17.97 18.71 0.91
C VAL A 433 -18.56 17.31 0.70
N PRO A 434 -19.61 16.91 1.46
CA PRO A 434 -20.35 15.69 1.18
C PRO A 434 -20.84 15.65 -0.27
N GLY A 435 -20.54 14.56 -0.98
CA GLY A 435 -20.82 14.37 -2.40
C GLY A 435 -19.66 14.74 -3.33
N ALA A 436 -18.52 15.20 -2.81
CA ALA A 436 -17.34 15.50 -3.61
C ALA A 436 -16.72 14.24 -4.23
N LEU A 437 -16.17 14.40 -5.44
CA LEU A 437 -15.47 13.36 -6.18
C LEU A 437 -13.97 13.43 -5.91
N ILE A 438 -13.41 12.32 -5.43
CA ILE A 438 -11.97 12.15 -5.24
C ILE A 438 -11.43 11.05 -6.14
N SER A 439 -10.19 11.21 -6.58
CA SER A 439 -9.42 10.19 -7.28
C SER A 439 -8.22 9.79 -6.43
N ILE A 440 -8.02 8.48 -6.25
CA ILE A 440 -6.89 7.94 -5.50
C ILE A 440 -6.07 7.08 -6.45
N SER A 441 -4.79 7.41 -6.59
CA SER A 441 -3.88 6.71 -7.48
C SER A 441 -2.65 6.19 -6.76
N ARG A 442 -2.12 5.07 -7.27
CA ARG A 442 -0.93 4.43 -6.74
C ARG A 442 0.32 5.17 -7.19
N THR A 443 1.32 5.16 -6.31
CA THR A 443 2.70 5.45 -6.67
C THR A 443 3.51 4.16 -6.83
N GLU A 444 4.80 4.31 -7.16
CA GLU A 444 5.77 3.20 -7.18
C GLU A 444 5.93 2.56 -5.79
N ASN A 445 5.79 3.34 -4.71
CA ASN A 445 5.80 2.85 -3.34
C ASN A 445 4.42 2.27 -2.98
N ASP A 446 4.38 1.12 -2.32
CA ASP A 446 3.14 0.44 -1.92
C ASP A 446 2.50 1.01 -0.65
N GLY A 447 3.20 1.89 0.07
CA GLY A 447 2.68 2.67 1.20
C GLY A 447 2.31 4.11 0.86
N HIS A 448 2.64 4.61 -0.35
CA HIS A 448 2.42 6.00 -0.74
C HIS A 448 1.42 6.11 -1.90
N TYR A 449 0.41 6.95 -1.72
CA TYR A 449 -0.71 7.16 -2.63
C TYR A 449 -0.92 8.64 -2.89
N ARG A 450 -1.46 8.96 -4.06
CA ARG A 450 -1.89 10.32 -4.39
C ARG A 450 -3.39 10.42 -4.30
N VAL A 451 -3.88 11.48 -3.66
CA VAL A 451 -5.29 11.84 -3.60
C VAL A 451 -5.50 13.19 -4.27
N GLU A 452 -6.42 13.22 -5.22
CA GLU A 452 -6.77 14.40 -6.00
C GLU A 452 -8.29 14.58 -5.97
N PHE A 453 -8.74 15.82 -6.16
CA PHE A 453 -10.15 16.16 -6.33
C PHE A 453 -10.34 17.03 -7.56
N ILE A 454 -11.53 16.99 -8.13
CA ILE A 454 -11.86 17.84 -9.28
C ILE A 454 -12.01 19.27 -8.78
N ALA A 455 -11.15 20.20 -9.21
CA ALA A 455 -11.28 21.61 -8.84
C ALA A 455 -12.25 22.31 -9.79
N GLU A 456 -13.25 23.01 -9.24
CA GLU A 456 -14.27 23.74 -9.98
C GLU A 456 -14.39 25.20 -9.52
N SER A 457 -15.25 25.96 -10.18
CA SER A 457 -15.56 27.34 -9.79
C SER A 457 -16.28 27.40 -8.43
N ASP A 458 -16.21 28.55 -7.78
CA ASP A 458 -16.94 28.81 -6.53
C ASP A 458 -18.44 28.58 -6.70
N GLU A 459 -18.97 27.59 -5.98
CA GLU A 459 -20.39 27.34 -5.82
C GLU A 459 -20.84 27.61 -4.39
N ASN A 460 -22.09 28.01 -4.23
CA ASN A 460 -22.70 28.28 -2.93
C ASN A 460 -24.02 27.51 -2.81
N ALA A 461 -24.12 26.66 -1.81
CA ALA A 461 -25.34 25.92 -1.50
C ALA A 461 -25.56 25.87 0.02
N ARG A 462 -26.80 25.63 0.44
CA ARG A 462 -27.09 25.30 1.84
C ARG A 462 -26.98 23.79 2.01
N LEU A 463 -25.87 23.34 2.60
CA LEU A 463 -25.53 21.93 2.73
C LEU A 463 -25.80 21.41 4.14
N LEU A 464 -26.11 20.12 4.22
CA LEU A 464 -26.27 19.42 5.48
C LEU A 464 -24.93 19.39 6.25
N GLU A 465 -24.97 19.73 7.53
CA GLU A 465 -23.86 19.62 8.48
C GLU A 465 -24.37 19.00 9.79
N LEU A 466 -23.46 18.38 10.55
CA LEU A 466 -23.73 17.91 11.91
C LEU A 466 -23.28 18.96 12.93
N ASP A 467 -24.23 19.55 13.67
CA ASP A 467 -23.93 20.47 14.78
C ASP A 467 -23.56 19.67 16.04
N GLU A 468 -22.26 19.60 16.35
CA GLU A 468 -21.69 18.78 17.44
C GLU A 468 -21.77 19.43 18.83
N ARG A 469 -22.70 20.37 19.05
CA ARG A 469 -23.00 20.88 20.39
C ARG A 469 -23.48 19.75 21.33
N ARG A 470 -23.78 20.10 22.58
CA ARG A 470 -24.20 19.17 23.65
C ARG A 470 -25.28 18.14 23.24
N THR A 471 -26.06 18.39 22.20
CA THR A 471 -26.91 17.38 21.56
C THR A 471 -26.74 17.46 20.05
N PRO A 472 -26.19 16.42 19.39
CA PRO A 472 -25.92 16.46 17.96
C PRO A 472 -27.23 16.57 17.18
N ARG A 473 -27.26 17.49 16.22
CA ARG A 473 -28.41 17.70 15.32
C ARG A 473 -27.93 18.03 13.92
N TYR A 474 -28.68 17.61 12.92
CA TYR A 474 -28.42 18.03 11.57
C TYR A 474 -28.92 19.45 11.34
N VAL A 475 -28.14 20.25 10.62
CA VAL A 475 -28.46 21.65 10.30
C VAL A 475 -28.02 21.97 8.88
N PHE A 476 -28.73 22.86 8.19
CA PHE A 476 -28.31 23.35 6.87
C PHE A 476 -27.61 24.70 6.98
N ARG A 477 -26.34 24.75 6.57
CA ARG A 477 -25.53 25.98 6.58
C ARG A 477 -25.15 26.41 5.16
N PRO A 478 -25.08 27.72 4.89
CA PRO A 478 -24.48 28.21 3.65
C PRO A 478 -23.00 27.82 3.60
N THR A 479 -22.63 27.02 2.61
CA THR A 479 -21.29 26.50 2.42
C THR A 479 -20.82 26.87 1.01
N SER A 480 -19.66 27.51 0.92
CA SER A 480 -18.98 27.80 -0.33
C SER A 480 -17.96 26.69 -0.60
N PHE A 481 -17.96 26.11 -1.79
CA PHE A 481 -17.02 25.05 -2.17
C PHE A 481 -16.53 25.19 -3.60
N ARG A 482 -15.36 24.59 -3.89
CA ARG A 482 -14.63 24.68 -5.17
C ARG A 482 -14.23 23.30 -5.71
N CYS A 483 -14.98 22.26 -5.32
CA CYS A 483 -14.72 20.89 -5.73
C CYS A 483 -15.88 20.36 -6.57
N GLY A 484 -15.59 19.49 -7.54
CA GLY A 484 -16.59 18.79 -8.31
C GLY A 484 -17.37 17.82 -7.42
N VAL A 485 -18.69 17.91 -7.49
CA VAL A 485 -19.64 17.14 -6.68
C VAL A 485 -20.57 16.34 -7.57
N ASP A 486 -21.04 15.18 -7.10
CA ASP A 486 -22.15 14.48 -7.73
C ASP A 486 -23.49 15.09 -7.24
N PRO A 487 -24.28 15.75 -8.11
CA PRO A 487 -25.53 16.41 -7.72
C PRO A 487 -26.60 15.47 -7.15
N LYS A 488 -26.47 14.15 -7.35
CA LYS A 488 -27.37 13.13 -6.77
C LYS A 488 -27.08 12.87 -5.30
N THR A 489 -25.82 13.08 -4.88
CA THR A 489 -25.36 12.83 -3.51
C THR A 489 -25.23 14.11 -2.69
N LEU A 490 -25.26 15.27 -3.35
CA LEU A 490 -25.19 16.57 -2.69
C LEU A 490 -26.44 16.82 -1.83
N LEU A 491 -26.23 16.92 -0.51
CA LEU A 491 -27.31 17.04 0.47
C LEU A 491 -27.74 18.50 0.67
N THR A 492 -28.51 19.01 -0.29
CA THR A 492 -29.06 20.37 -0.25
C THR A 492 -30.35 20.47 0.56
N GLU A 493 -30.62 21.65 1.12
CA GLU A 493 -31.86 21.93 1.87
C GLU A 493 -33.13 21.73 1.03
N GLU A 494 -33.07 21.96 -0.28
CA GLU A 494 -34.21 21.79 -1.19
C GLU A 494 -34.70 20.34 -1.27
N LYS A 495 -33.77 19.37 -1.29
CA LYS A 495 -34.08 17.94 -1.39
C LYS A 495 -34.18 17.27 -0.03
N PHE A 496 -33.36 17.68 0.93
CA PHE A 496 -33.18 16.99 2.22
C PHE A 496 -33.65 17.82 3.42
N GLY A 497 -34.43 18.88 3.21
CA GLY A 497 -34.80 19.87 4.23
C GLY A 497 -35.42 19.31 5.51
N ARG A 498 -36.08 18.14 5.48
CA ARG A 498 -36.64 17.54 6.71
C ARG A 498 -35.59 16.93 7.64
N PHE A 499 -34.33 16.80 7.23
CA PHE A 499 -33.23 16.52 8.16
C PHE A 499 -32.98 17.68 9.12
N ASN A 500 -33.41 18.91 8.80
CA ASN A 500 -33.09 20.08 9.61
C ASN A 500 -33.66 19.97 11.03
N GLY A 501 -32.79 20.03 12.03
CA GLY A 501 -33.14 19.92 13.44
C GLY A 501 -33.32 18.49 13.95
N GLU A 502 -33.29 17.49 13.07
CA GLU A 502 -33.36 16.08 13.44
C GLU A 502 -32.09 15.63 14.16
N LYS A 503 -32.24 14.63 15.02
CA LYS A 503 -31.10 13.98 15.69
C LYS A 503 -30.59 12.82 14.85
N PRO A 504 -29.27 12.50 14.90
CA PRO A 504 -28.77 11.23 14.41
C PRO A 504 -29.55 10.08 15.04
N VAL A 505 -29.77 9.03 14.25
CA VAL A 505 -30.52 7.85 14.66
C VAL A 505 -29.79 7.14 15.79
N ASP A 506 -30.55 6.65 16.78
CA ASP A 506 -29.98 5.91 17.90
C ASP A 506 -29.30 4.61 17.43
N GLU A 507 -28.22 4.24 18.12
CA GLU A 507 -27.39 3.07 17.78
C GLU A 507 -28.19 1.76 17.66
N LYS A 508 -29.27 1.60 18.44
CA LYS A 508 -30.14 0.42 18.37
C LYS A 508 -30.85 0.32 17.01
N ILE A 509 -31.32 1.44 16.48
CA ILE A 509 -32.00 1.52 15.18
C ILE A 509 -30.96 1.47 14.07
N ARG A 510 -29.83 2.17 14.21
CA ARG A 510 -28.75 2.21 13.22
C ARG A 510 -28.24 0.81 12.84
N ARG A 511 -28.21 -0.13 13.79
CA ARG A 511 -27.77 -1.52 13.55
C ARG A 511 -28.68 -2.32 12.61
N ARG A 512 -29.91 -1.88 12.38
CA ARG A 512 -30.92 -2.52 11.53
C ARG A 512 -31.08 -1.74 10.23
N PRO A 513 -30.49 -2.20 9.11
CA PRO A 513 -30.57 -1.49 7.82
C PRO A 513 -32.01 -1.12 7.45
N GLU A 514 -32.95 -2.06 7.58
CA GLU A 514 -34.37 -1.91 7.32
C GLU A 514 -35.01 -0.76 8.13
N SER A 515 -34.65 -0.64 9.41
CA SER A 515 -35.16 0.44 10.26
C SER A 515 -34.57 1.80 9.88
N VAL A 516 -33.30 1.85 9.46
CA VAL A 516 -32.69 3.10 8.96
C VAL A 516 -33.32 3.54 7.65
N VAL A 517 -33.61 2.60 6.74
CA VAL A 517 -34.30 2.86 5.48
C VAL A 517 -35.69 3.45 5.74
N ALA A 518 -36.48 2.84 6.65
CA ALA A 518 -37.79 3.35 7.05
C ALA A 518 -37.73 4.79 7.60
N VAL A 519 -36.82 5.06 8.54
CA VAL A 519 -36.61 6.43 9.07
C VAL A 519 -36.18 7.40 7.97
N THR A 520 -35.40 6.94 7.00
CA THR A 520 -34.98 7.78 5.87
C THR A 520 -36.18 8.14 4.99
N PHE A 521 -37.08 7.20 4.70
CA PHE A 521 -38.34 7.50 3.98
C PHE A 521 -39.17 8.58 4.68
N GLU A 522 -39.28 8.55 6.01
CA GLU A 522 -39.99 9.60 6.77
C GLU A 522 -39.35 10.98 6.57
N ARG A 523 -38.04 11.03 6.37
CA ARG A 523 -37.26 12.26 6.19
C ARG A 523 -37.19 12.76 4.75
N VAL A 524 -37.16 11.88 3.75
CA VAL A 524 -36.97 12.30 2.34
C VAL A 524 -38.16 12.00 1.44
N GLY A 525 -39.08 11.14 1.88
CA GLY A 525 -40.18 10.65 1.07
C GLY A 525 -41.29 11.68 0.85
N ASP A 526 -41.81 11.69 -0.37
CA ASP A 526 -43.00 12.44 -0.72
C ASP A 526 -44.24 11.66 -0.30
N SER A 527 -45.14 12.32 0.42
CA SER A 527 -46.39 11.71 0.86
C SER A 527 -47.39 11.63 -0.29
N SER A 528 -47.77 10.42 -0.68
CA SER A 528 -48.85 10.15 -1.63
C SER A 528 -49.77 9.07 -1.06
N GLU A 529 -51.06 9.38 -0.93
CA GLU A 529 -52.11 8.44 -0.47
C GLU A 529 -51.82 7.73 0.89
N GLY A 530 -51.01 8.35 1.76
CA GLY A 530 -50.61 7.79 3.06
C GLY A 530 -49.32 6.97 3.03
N ASN A 531 -48.76 6.71 1.83
CA ASN A 531 -47.45 6.10 1.63
C ASN A 531 -46.40 7.18 1.36
N LEU A 532 -45.13 6.82 1.56
CA LEU A 532 -43.98 7.68 1.28
C LEU A 532 -43.23 7.13 0.08
N SER A 533 -43.07 7.92 -0.98
CA SER A 533 -42.31 7.54 -2.19
C SER A 533 -41.00 8.33 -2.27
N ALA A 534 -39.91 7.68 -2.67
CA ALA A 534 -38.62 8.32 -2.91
C ALA A 534 -37.86 7.66 -4.06
N GLU A 535 -37.13 8.46 -4.84
CA GLU A 535 -36.18 7.97 -5.83
C GLU A 535 -35.02 7.23 -5.16
N PHE A 536 -34.54 6.16 -5.78
CA PHE A 536 -33.47 5.32 -5.23
C PHE A 536 -32.20 6.11 -4.91
N ALA A 537 -31.78 7.02 -5.80
CA ALA A 537 -30.58 7.85 -5.57
C ALA A 537 -30.72 8.77 -4.35
N THR A 538 -31.88 9.40 -4.18
CA THR A 538 -32.20 10.26 -3.03
C THR A 538 -32.24 9.44 -1.74
N LEU A 539 -32.84 8.26 -1.79
CA LEU A 539 -32.87 7.34 -0.65
C LEU A 539 -31.46 6.86 -0.29
N LEU A 540 -30.64 6.49 -1.27
CA LEU A 540 -29.26 6.06 -1.07
C LEU A 540 -28.42 7.15 -0.40
N ALA A 541 -28.52 8.40 -0.87
CA ALA A 541 -27.84 9.54 -0.26
C ALA A 541 -28.35 9.78 1.18
N GLY A 542 -29.67 9.71 1.40
CA GLY A 542 -30.29 9.91 2.71
C GLY A 542 -29.93 8.83 3.74
N VAL A 543 -29.90 7.55 3.35
CA VAL A 543 -29.52 6.45 4.26
C VAL A 543 -28.05 6.58 4.66
N ASN A 544 -27.18 6.94 3.70
CA ASN A 544 -25.77 7.20 3.93
C ASN A 544 -25.47 8.49 4.74
N VAL A 545 -26.50 9.21 5.22
CA VAL A 545 -26.33 10.21 6.30
C VAL A 545 -26.17 9.50 7.66
N GLU A 546 -26.93 8.43 7.87
CA GLU A 546 -27.06 7.77 9.17
C GLU A 546 -26.17 6.51 9.30
N ARG A 547 -26.04 5.77 8.20
CA ARG A 547 -25.31 4.50 8.15
C ARG A 547 -24.74 4.27 6.75
N PRO A 548 -23.49 3.84 6.61
CA PRO A 548 -22.96 3.44 5.32
C PRO A 548 -23.72 2.24 4.76
N ILE A 549 -24.13 2.34 3.50
CA ILE A 549 -24.80 1.27 2.75
C ILE A 549 -24.42 1.34 1.27
N SER A 550 -24.14 0.20 0.65
CA SER A 550 -23.96 0.12 -0.80
C SER A 550 -25.31 0.20 -1.53
N ALA A 551 -25.25 0.53 -2.82
CA ALA A 551 -26.44 0.44 -3.67
C ALA A 551 -26.98 -1.00 -3.74
N THR A 552 -26.10 -2.00 -3.74
CA THR A 552 -26.47 -3.43 -3.76
C THR A 552 -27.26 -3.81 -2.52
N LEU A 553 -26.71 -3.52 -1.32
CA LEU A 553 -27.36 -3.85 -0.06
C LEU A 553 -28.69 -3.10 0.08
N LEU A 554 -28.76 -1.83 -0.30
CA LEU A 554 -30.00 -1.08 -0.24
C LEU A 554 -31.10 -1.71 -1.12
N ARG A 555 -30.76 -2.15 -2.34
CA ARG A 555 -31.72 -2.87 -3.19
C ARG A 555 -32.16 -4.19 -2.57
N THR A 556 -31.23 -4.95 -1.99
CA THR A 556 -31.55 -6.20 -1.28
C THR A 556 -32.53 -5.96 -0.13
N VAL A 557 -32.33 -4.91 0.66
CA VAL A 557 -33.23 -4.55 1.78
C VAL A 557 -34.63 -4.16 1.27
N LEU A 558 -34.70 -3.40 0.17
CA LEU A 558 -35.97 -2.94 -0.39
C LEU A 558 -36.76 -4.03 -1.13
N GLU A 559 -36.07 -5.02 -1.69
CA GLU A 559 -36.69 -6.03 -2.58
C GLU A 559 -36.97 -7.35 -1.87
N ASN A 560 -36.21 -7.68 -0.83
CA ASN A 560 -36.39 -8.91 -0.04
C ASN A 560 -37.08 -8.64 1.30
N ASP A 561 -37.89 -7.58 1.38
CA ASP A 561 -38.64 -7.26 2.59
C ASP A 561 -39.87 -8.14 2.74
N ASP A 562 -39.82 -9.04 3.72
CA ASP A 562 -40.93 -9.94 4.05
C ASP A 562 -42.07 -9.24 4.81
N SER A 563 -41.83 -8.04 5.35
CA SER A 563 -42.84 -7.30 6.12
C SER A 563 -43.88 -6.62 5.23
N GLY A 564 -43.60 -6.45 3.94
CA GLY A 564 -44.41 -5.69 3.00
C GLY A 564 -44.43 -4.19 3.30
N ALA A 565 -43.43 -3.69 4.03
CA ALA A 565 -43.25 -2.28 4.31
C ALA A 565 -42.69 -1.53 3.10
N PHE A 566 -41.85 -2.19 2.28
CA PHE A 566 -41.26 -1.63 1.08
C PHE A 566 -41.83 -2.24 -0.20
N SER A 567 -42.06 -1.41 -1.22
CA SER A 567 -42.41 -1.90 -2.56
C SER A 567 -41.92 -0.97 -3.66
N ARG A 568 -41.68 -1.48 -4.87
CA ARG A 568 -41.31 -0.64 -6.02
C ARG A 568 -42.48 0.25 -6.43
N ASP A 569 -42.20 1.52 -6.72
CA ASP A 569 -43.21 2.46 -7.20
C ASP A 569 -43.63 2.09 -8.64
N PRO A 570 -44.93 1.87 -8.92
CA PRO A 570 -45.39 1.52 -10.26
C PRO A 570 -45.42 2.73 -11.22
N GLU A 571 -45.39 3.97 -10.71
CA GLU A 571 -45.54 5.19 -11.52
C GLU A 571 -44.20 5.84 -11.88
N LYS A 572 -43.15 5.60 -11.08
CA LYS A 572 -41.83 6.22 -11.25
C LYS A 572 -40.73 5.19 -11.45
N GLU A 573 -39.86 5.41 -12.44
CA GLU A 573 -38.71 4.56 -12.71
C GLU A 573 -37.64 4.71 -11.61
N ASP A 574 -37.13 3.59 -11.10
CA ASP A 574 -36.14 3.51 -10.00
C ASP A 574 -36.55 4.25 -8.71
N ALA A 575 -37.84 4.20 -8.37
CA ALA A 575 -38.37 4.70 -7.12
C ALA A 575 -39.01 3.58 -6.28
N TYR A 576 -39.04 3.80 -4.97
CA TYR A 576 -39.60 2.86 -4.01
C TYR A 576 -40.59 3.58 -3.10
N THR A 577 -41.55 2.82 -2.58
CA THR A 577 -42.58 3.28 -1.64
C THR A 577 -42.44 2.58 -0.31
N TYR A 578 -42.75 3.31 0.76
CA TYR A 578 -42.79 2.83 2.14
C TYR A 578 -44.18 3.06 2.72
N VAL A 579 -44.72 2.05 3.40
CA VAL A 579 -46.00 2.10 4.11
C VAL A 579 -45.75 2.30 5.61
N PRO A 580 -45.98 3.51 6.16
CA PRO A 580 -45.74 3.76 7.58
C PRO A 580 -46.60 2.87 8.48
N GLY A 581 -46.01 2.33 9.54
CA GLY A 581 -46.70 1.49 10.53
C GLY A 581 -46.65 -0.01 10.27
N ASN A 582 -46.28 -0.45 9.06
CA ASN A 582 -45.72 -1.79 8.86
C ASN A 582 -44.25 -1.73 9.26
N THR A 583 -43.96 -2.05 10.53
CA THR A 583 -42.56 -2.14 10.99
C THR A 583 -41.91 -3.39 10.42
N PRO A 584 -40.77 -3.26 9.68
CA PRO A 584 -39.94 -4.40 9.30
C PRO A 584 -39.23 -5.03 10.50
#